data_AF-A0A0R2I151-F1
#
_entry.id   AF-A0A0R2I151-F1
#
_cell.length_a   1.000
_cell.length_b   1.000
_cell.length_c   1.000
_cell.angle_alpha   90.00
_cell.angle_beta   90.00
_cell.angle_gamma   90.00
#
_symmetry.space_group_name_H-M   'P 1'
#
loop_
_entity.id
_entity.type
_entity.pdbx_description
1 polymer ?
#
loop_
_entity_poly.entity_id
_entity_poly.type
_entity_poly.pdbx_seq_one_letter_code
_entity_poly.pdbx_strand_id
1 'polypeptide(L)' 'MTFYDTNQAEQVADEFFRFYYHDRGKMKWDGYFLSEHQAALKKHHQDSTKGLVDENF' A
#
# COMPACT_ATOMS: atom_id res chain seq x y z
N MET A 1 -3.07 1.93 -29.59
CA MET A 1 -4.19 1.63 -28.67
C MET A 1 -4.91 0.42 -29.23
N THR A 2 -4.90 -0.71 -28.52
CA THR A 2 -5.62 -1.93 -28.94
C THR A 2 -7.02 -1.88 -28.34
N PHE A 3 -8.04 -2.16 -29.14
CA PHE A 3 -9.42 -2.29 -28.70
C PHE A 3 -9.80 -3.76 -28.79
N TYR A 4 -10.43 -4.28 -27.73
CA TYR A 4 -10.85 -5.67 -27.64
C TYR A 4 -12.36 -5.75 -27.68
N ASP A 5 -12.88 -6.73 -28.41
CA ASP A 5 -14.28 -7.12 -28.27
C ASP A 5 -14.49 -7.77 -26.89
N THR A 6 -15.73 -7.79 -26.38
CA THR A 6 -16.03 -8.25 -25.02
C THR A 6 -15.44 -9.63 -24.70
N ASN A 7 -15.56 -10.59 -25.62
CA ASN A 7 -15.04 -11.94 -25.40
C ASN A 7 -13.50 -11.99 -25.37
N GLN A 8 -12.85 -11.17 -26.19
CA GLN A 8 -11.39 -11.05 -26.20
C GLN A 8 -10.90 -10.37 -24.92
N ALA A 9 -11.62 -9.35 -24.44
CA ALA A 9 -11.28 -8.68 -23.19
C ALA A 9 -11.36 -9.63 -21.98
N GLU A 10 -12.37 -10.49 -21.93
CA GLU A 10 -12.51 -11.52 -20.89
C GLU A 10 -11.32 -12.51 -20.91
N GLN A 11 -10.93 -12.99 -22.09
CA GLN A 11 -9.79 -13.91 -22.24
C GLN A 11 -8.48 -13.26 -21.80
N VAL A 12 -8.22 -12.02 -22.23
CA VAL A 12 -7.01 -11.27 -21.86
C VAL A 12 -6.97 -11.01 -20.35
N ALA A 13 -8.10 -10.68 -19.74
CA ALA A 13 -8.19 -10.49 -18.31
C ALA A 13 -7.89 -11.80 -17.55
N ASP A 14 -8.46 -12.93 -17.98
CA ASP A 14 -8.23 -14.23 -17.36
C ASP A 14 -6.75 -14.66 -17.44
N GLU A 15 -6.12 -14.51 -18.61
CA GLU A 15 -4.69 -14.78 -18.79
C GLU A 15 -3.82 -13.88 -17.90
N PHE A 16 -4.16 -12.60 -17.79
CA PHE A 16 -3.45 -11.68 -16.90
C PHE A 16 -3.51 -12.14 -15.45
N PHE A 17 -4.69 -12.42 -14.92
CA PHE A 17 -4.84 -12.85 -13.53
C PHE A 17 -4.22 -14.22 -13.25
N ARG A 18 -4.20 -15.10 -14.24
CA ARG A 18 -3.68 -16.47 -14.07
C ARG A 18 -2.16 -16.56 -14.12
N PHE A 19 -1.50 -15.79 -14.98
CA PHE A 19 -0.07 -15.95 -15.23
C PHE A 19 0.78 -14.74 -14.85
N TYR A 20 0.21 -13.54 -14.86
CA TYR A 20 0.97 -12.29 -14.72
C TYR A 20 0.68 -11.55 -13.42
N TYR A 21 -0.54 -11.68 -12.88
CA TYR A 21 -0.91 -11.07 -11.62
C TYR A 21 -0.19 -11.75 -10.45
N HIS A 22 0.60 -10.97 -9.73
CA HIS A 22 1.22 -11.38 -8.49
C HIS A 22 0.52 -10.63 -7.36
N ASP A 23 -0.21 -11.35 -6.52
CA ASP A 23 -0.81 -10.76 -5.32
C ASP A 23 0.32 -10.24 -4.42
N ARG A 24 0.36 -8.93 -4.22
CA ARG A 24 1.38 -8.29 -3.38
C ARG A 24 1.00 -8.29 -1.90
N GLY A 25 -0.11 -8.94 -1.56
CA GLY A 25 -0.72 -8.88 -0.24
C GLY A 25 -1.15 -7.45 0.11
N LYS A 26 -1.52 -7.23 1.37
CA LYS A 26 -1.72 -5.87 1.88
C LYS A 26 -0.39 -5.12 1.82
N MET A 27 -0.26 -4.21 0.86
CA MET A 27 0.92 -3.35 0.72
C MET A 27 1.09 -2.53 2.00
N LYS A 28 2.16 -2.80 2.74
CA LYS A 28 2.57 -1.95 3.86
C LYS A 28 3.31 -0.76 3.27
N TRP A 29 2.80 0.45 3.48
CA TRP A 29 3.54 1.65 3.12
C TRP A 29 4.28 2.11 4.38
N ASP A 30 5.61 2.19 4.29
CA ASP A 30 6.49 2.53 5.42
C ASP A 30 6.30 1.63 6.65
N GLY A 31 6.03 0.33 6.44
CA GLY A 31 5.81 -0.62 7.54
C GLY A 31 4.40 -0.63 8.14
N TYR A 32 3.49 0.24 7.69
CA TYR A 32 2.12 0.33 8.19
C TYR A 32 1.09 -0.14 7.17
N PHE A 33 0.03 -0.79 7.62
CA PHE A 33 -1.15 -1.02 6.79
C PHE A 33 -1.88 0.31 6.55
N LEU A 34 -2.48 0.48 5.37
CA LEU A 34 -3.30 1.67 5.07
C LEU A 34 -4.45 1.88 6.08
N SER A 35 -4.99 0.80 6.63
CA SER A 35 -6.01 0.85 7.70
C SER A 35 -5.49 1.44 9.02
N GLU A 36 -4.16 1.47 9.22
CA GLU A 36 -3.52 1.93 10.45
C GLU A 36 -2.78 3.27 10.28
N HIS A 37 -2.86 3.88 9.09
CA HIS A 37 -2.04 5.03 8.71
C HIS A 37 -2.20 6.24 9.64
N GLN A 38 -3.42 6.49 10.14
CA GLN A 38 -3.67 7.60 11.07
C GLN A 38 -3.02 7.39 12.44
N ALA A 39 -3.02 6.15 12.93
CA ALA A 39 -2.44 5.80 14.23
C ALA A 39 -0.91 5.77 14.17
N ALA A 40 -0.37 5.30 13.04
CA ALA A 40 1.06 5.27 12.75
C ALA A 40 1.69 6.67 12.72
N LEU A 41 1.10 7.59 11.93
CA LEU A 41 1.56 8.98 11.85
C LEU A 41 1.53 9.69 13.21
N LYS A 42 0.48 9.42 14.01
CA LYS A 42 0.35 10.02 15.34
C LYS A 42 1.45 9.54 16.31
N LYS A 43 1.79 8.25 16.29
CA LYS A 43 2.90 7.71 17.09
C LYS A 43 4.25 8.28 16.64
N HIS A 44 4.49 8.33 15.33
CA HIS A 44 5.74 8.88 14.80
C HIS A 44 5.94 10.37 15.17
N HIS A 45 4.87 11.18 15.18
CA HIS A 45 4.92 12.56 15.66
C HIS A 45 5.15 12.67 17.18
N GLN A 46 4.61 11.74 17.97
CA GLN A 46 4.84 11.71 19.42
C GLN A 46 6.26 11.30 19.77
N ASP A 47 6.83 10.30 19.10
CA ASP A 47 8.19 9.83 19.36
C ASP A 47 9.24 10.88 18.94
N SER A 48 9.01 11.58 17.83
CA SER A 48 9.90 12.67 17.39
C SER A 48 9.82 13.94 18.26
N THR A 49 8.69 14.20 18.91
CA THR A 49 8.58 15.32 19.88
C THR A 49 9.12 14.97 21.26
N LYS A 50 9.07 13.70 21.66
CA LYS A 50 9.60 13.25 22.96
C LYS A 50 11.12 13.36 23.05
N GLY A 51 11.84 13.11 21.94
CA GLY A 51 13.29 13.28 21.89
C GLY A 51 13.80 14.73 22.01
N LEU A 52 12.93 15.74 21.87
CA LEU A 52 13.31 17.17 21.98
C LEU A 52 13.08 17.75 23.39
N VAL A 53 12.26 17.10 24.22
CA VAL A 53 11.96 17.58 25.59
C VAL A 53 12.89 16.97 26.65
N ASP A 54 13.54 15.84 26.36
CA ASP A 54 14.39 15.13 27.33
C ASP A 54 15.86 15.65 27.36
N GLU A 55 16.23 16.60 26.50
CA GLU A 55 17.59 17.20 26.42
C GLU A 55 17.68 18.61 27.08
N ASN A 56 16.62 19.08 27.74
CA ASN A 56 16.57 20.40 28.40
C ASN A 56 16.28 20.30 29.90
N PHE A 57 17.08 19.53 30.65
CA PHE A 57 17.08 19.56 32.12
C PHE A 57 18.50 19.58 32.69
#